data_AF-A0A820EI65-F1
#
_entry.id   AF-A0A820EI65-F1
#
_cell.length_a   1.000
_cell.length_b   1.000
_cell.length_c   1.000
_cell.angle_alpha   90.00
_cell.angle_beta   90.00
_cell.angle_gamma   90.00
#
_symmetry.space_group_name_H-M   'P 1'
#
loop_
_entity.id
_entity.type
_entity.pdbx_description
1 polymer ?
#
loop_
_entity_poly.entity_id
_entity_poly.type
_entity_poly.pdbx_seq_one_letter_code
_entity_poly.pdbx_strand_id
1 'polypeptide(L)'
;YNLRNRLVDEVKRSSSVIDLQWNSHVIKADYDKITNKVIVELQDGRRDECDLLIVADGMHSSVRRYMFPDIKLNFHKHILLTGITPLNEGEQLPDQICPLLFGTTGQGVSVFLAPIDEKSFFWSLSYHSEQPRSPPLIGSAMSKDEQENLINEIVARSMNCLSDEFRSFVKRCDRQRLLIINCYDKFPHQNPSEKHIIFIGDALHPMSPMGGNGANMAIRDGVDFVETLIKNYGTNNGNVIEQSIKEFDRCHTKRSVNAIKISHRNISTAESTGLKFYANILIMKILVFVMTNRVLFKRSLFSLAICAVVIIFLLFL
;
A
#
# COMPACT_ATOMS: atom_id res chain seq x y z
N TYR A 1 -14.20 4.53 -7.05
CA TYR A 1 -13.27 3.66 -7.83
C TYR A 1 -12.46 4.40 -8.92
N ASN A 2 -11.96 5.63 -8.68
CA ASN A 2 -11.27 6.35 -9.75
C ASN A 2 -10.29 7.46 -9.30
N LEU A 3 -9.55 7.23 -8.20
CA LEU A 3 -8.61 8.22 -7.70
C LEU A 3 -7.53 8.53 -8.76
N ARG A 4 -6.98 7.50 -9.41
CA ARG A 4 -5.96 7.68 -10.45
C ARG A 4 -6.46 8.52 -11.61
N ASN A 5 -7.62 8.22 -12.22
CA ASN A 5 -8.04 9.02 -13.37
C ASN A 5 -8.43 10.43 -12.94
N ARG A 6 -8.98 10.64 -11.74
CA ARG A 6 -9.19 12.00 -11.21
C ARG A 6 -7.88 12.79 -11.08
N LEU A 7 -6.82 12.17 -10.58
CA LEU A 7 -5.49 12.80 -10.50
C LEU A 7 -4.93 13.08 -11.90
N VAL A 8 -5.08 12.15 -12.85
CA VAL A 8 -4.65 12.36 -14.25
C VAL A 8 -5.46 13.47 -14.91
N ASP A 9 -6.77 13.55 -14.67
CA ASP A 9 -7.62 14.60 -15.20
C ASP A 9 -7.20 15.97 -14.64
N GLU A 10 -6.81 16.04 -13.37
CA GLU A 10 -6.28 17.26 -12.77
C GLU A 10 -4.92 17.67 -13.34
N VAL A 11 -4.03 16.70 -13.58
CA VAL A 11 -2.76 16.93 -14.29
C VAL A 11 -3.03 17.50 -15.69
N LYS A 12 -4.00 16.93 -16.42
CA LYS A 12 -4.39 17.43 -17.75
C LYS A 12 -4.98 18.84 -17.70
N ARG A 13 -5.73 19.20 -16.65
CA ARG A 13 -6.20 20.58 -16.45
C ARG A 13 -5.05 21.55 -16.18
N SER A 14 -3.97 21.07 -15.58
CA SER A 14 -2.76 21.82 -15.28
C SER A 14 -1.71 21.73 -16.40
N SER A 15 -2.12 21.50 -17.65
CA SER A 15 -1.19 21.29 -18.79
C SER A 15 -0.33 22.50 -19.14
N SER A 16 -0.64 23.69 -18.61
CA SER A 16 0.22 24.87 -18.74
C SER A 16 1.51 24.78 -17.93
N VAL A 17 1.54 23.90 -16.92
CA VAL A 17 2.68 23.74 -15.98
C VAL A 17 3.13 22.30 -15.83
N ILE A 18 2.32 21.32 -16.22
CA ILE A 18 2.70 19.89 -16.22
C ILE A 18 2.68 19.35 -17.64
N ASP A 19 3.83 18.90 -18.12
CA ASP A 19 3.94 18.10 -19.33
C ASP A 19 3.82 16.60 -19.01
N LEU A 20 2.73 15.97 -19.44
CA LEU A 20 2.45 14.56 -19.17
C LEU A 20 2.79 13.70 -20.39
N GLN A 21 3.88 12.93 -20.28
CA GLN A 21 4.37 12.05 -21.34
C GLN A 21 4.07 10.58 -21.05
N TRP A 22 3.24 9.95 -21.87
CA TRP A 22 2.96 8.51 -21.79
C TRP A 22 4.02 7.69 -22.55
N ASN A 23 4.13 6.40 -22.21
CA ASN A 23 5.10 5.47 -22.83
C ASN A 23 6.57 5.90 -22.69
N SER A 24 6.89 6.67 -21.64
CA SER A 24 8.23 7.16 -21.34
C SER A 24 8.79 6.45 -20.10
N HIS A 25 9.21 5.19 -20.27
CA HIS A 25 9.72 4.37 -19.15
C HIS A 25 11.18 4.68 -18.85
N VAL A 26 11.45 5.38 -17.75
CA VAL A 26 12.82 5.70 -17.29
C VAL A 26 13.44 4.47 -16.63
N ILE A 27 14.66 4.11 -17.07
CA ILE A 27 15.38 2.92 -16.60
C ILE A 27 16.66 3.26 -15.83
N LYS A 28 17.26 4.44 -16.06
CA LYS A 28 18.48 4.89 -15.38
C LYS A 28 18.42 6.38 -15.10
N ALA A 29 19.17 6.80 -14.08
CA ALA A 29 19.36 8.20 -13.74
C ALA A 29 20.78 8.39 -13.19
N ASP A 30 21.50 9.35 -13.74
CA ASP A 30 22.86 9.71 -13.33
C ASP A 30 22.96 11.22 -13.12
N TYR A 31 23.75 11.63 -12.13
CA TYR A 31 23.98 13.05 -11.87
C TYR A 31 25.29 13.49 -12.52
N ASP A 32 25.19 14.45 -13.42
CA ASP A 32 26.34 15.08 -14.05
C ASP A 32 26.81 16.28 -13.20
N LYS A 33 27.99 16.12 -12.60
CA LYS A 33 28.61 17.14 -11.75
C LYS A 33 29.08 18.38 -12.51
N ILE A 34 29.28 18.27 -13.83
CA ILE A 34 29.76 19.38 -14.67
C ILE A 34 28.59 20.31 -14.99
N THR A 35 27.48 19.73 -15.45
CA THR A 35 26.27 20.47 -15.81
C THR A 35 25.35 20.74 -14.62
N ASN A 36 25.57 20.06 -13.49
CA ASN A 36 24.74 20.16 -12.27
C ASN A 36 23.29 19.72 -12.54
N LYS A 37 23.10 18.72 -13.41
CA LYS A 37 21.81 18.17 -13.83
C LYS A 37 21.75 16.65 -13.65
N VAL A 38 20.53 16.15 -13.52
CA VAL A 38 20.22 14.71 -13.60
C VAL A 38 19.92 14.36 -15.04
N ILE A 39 20.63 13.37 -15.57
CA ILE A 39 20.40 12.78 -16.88
C ILE A 39 19.62 11.48 -16.70
N VAL A 40 18.46 11.37 -17.36
CA VAL A 40 17.65 10.15 -17.37
C VAL A 40 17.76 9.43 -18.71
N GLU A 41 17.82 8.10 -18.66
CA GLU A 41 17.79 7.24 -19.85
C GLU A 41 16.49 6.44 -19.85
N LEU A 42 15.77 6.51 -20.97
CA LEU A 42 14.52 5.79 -21.19
C LEU A 42 14.78 4.43 -21.85
N GLN A 43 13.81 3.53 -21.71
CA GLN A 43 13.90 2.17 -22.27
C GLN A 43 14.06 2.14 -23.80
N ASP A 44 13.55 3.16 -24.49
CA ASP A 44 13.67 3.32 -25.95
C ASP A 44 15.00 3.96 -26.39
N GLY A 45 15.91 4.23 -25.46
CA GLY A 45 17.22 4.83 -25.71
C GLY A 45 17.21 6.37 -25.73
N ARG A 46 16.05 7.03 -25.62
CA ARG A 46 15.99 8.49 -25.45
C ARG A 46 16.64 8.90 -24.14
N ARG A 47 17.15 10.12 -24.11
CA ARG A 47 17.69 10.79 -22.93
C ARG A 47 17.02 12.13 -22.72
N ASP A 48 16.92 12.50 -21.45
CA ASP A 48 16.39 13.80 -21.04
C ASP A 48 17.17 14.30 -19.81
N GLU A 49 17.05 15.58 -19.49
CA GLU A 49 17.74 16.22 -18.38
C GLU A 49 16.82 17.06 -17.51
N CYS A 50 17.08 17.06 -16.20
CA CYS A 50 16.35 17.89 -15.24
C CYS A 50 17.23 18.33 -14.07
N ASP A 51 16.82 19.40 -13.37
CA ASP A 51 17.55 19.89 -12.19
C ASP A 51 17.31 19.00 -10.95
N LEU A 52 16.15 18.35 -10.90
CA LEU A 52 15.68 17.48 -9.81
C LEU A 52 14.84 16.34 -10.40
N LEU A 53 15.17 15.10 -10.01
CA LEU A 53 14.40 13.93 -10.38
C LEU A 53 13.60 13.39 -9.18
N ILE A 54 12.27 13.33 -9.33
CA ILE A 54 11.38 12.65 -8.39
C ILE A 54 11.05 11.26 -8.93
N VAL A 55 11.54 10.23 -8.26
CA VAL A 55 11.35 8.82 -8.62
C VAL A 55 10.12 8.27 -7.88
N ALA A 56 9.02 8.10 -8.63
CA ALA A 56 7.75 7.57 -8.15
C ALA A 56 7.29 6.34 -8.96
N ASP A 57 8.23 5.55 -9.48
CA ASP A 57 8.03 4.41 -10.39
C ASP A 57 7.66 3.08 -9.68
N GLY A 58 7.23 3.16 -8.42
CA GLY A 58 6.58 2.07 -7.71
C GLY A 58 7.50 0.97 -7.16
N MET A 59 6.88 -0.11 -6.67
CA MET A 59 7.60 -1.14 -5.91
C MET A 59 8.72 -1.81 -6.71
N HIS A 60 8.53 -1.95 -8.02
CA HIS A 60 9.52 -2.50 -8.95
C HIS A 60 10.32 -1.39 -9.66
N SER A 61 10.60 -0.30 -8.95
CA SER A 61 11.41 0.82 -9.43
C SER A 61 12.65 0.38 -10.21
N SER A 62 12.75 0.83 -11.46
CA SER A 62 13.89 0.55 -12.35
C SER A 62 15.09 1.41 -11.94
N VAL A 63 14.83 2.68 -11.64
CA VAL A 63 15.86 3.63 -11.20
C VAL A 63 16.47 3.18 -9.87
N ARG A 64 15.66 2.68 -8.91
CA ARG A 64 16.21 2.16 -7.65
C ARG A 64 17.11 0.95 -7.87
N ARG A 65 16.73 0.01 -8.73
CA ARG A 65 17.56 -1.16 -9.03
C ARG A 65 18.87 -0.77 -9.70
N TYR A 66 18.86 0.25 -10.54
CA TYR A 66 20.06 0.80 -11.17
C TYR A 66 20.99 1.44 -10.13
N MET A 67 20.46 2.33 -9.28
CA MET A 67 21.27 3.08 -8.31
C MET A 67 21.70 2.26 -7.09
N PHE A 68 20.86 1.32 -6.65
CA PHE A 68 21.04 0.53 -5.43
C PHE A 68 20.81 -0.96 -5.72
N PRO A 69 21.71 -1.61 -6.49
CA PRO A 69 21.52 -2.99 -6.92
C PRO A 69 21.42 -4.00 -5.77
N ASP A 70 22.00 -3.69 -4.62
CA ASP A 70 21.97 -4.54 -3.42
C ASP A 70 20.65 -4.45 -2.65
N ILE A 71 19.84 -3.43 -2.88
CA ILE A 71 18.55 -3.26 -2.21
C ILE A 71 17.51 -4.16 -2.87
N LYS A 72 17.14 -5.24 -2.17
CA LYS A 72 16.11 -6.20 -2.60
C LYS A 72 14.79 -5.99 -1.86
N LEU A 73 13.70 -6.45 -2.49
CA LEU A 73 12.41 -6.57 -1.83
C LEU A 73 12.35 -7.88 -1.03
N ASN A 74 11.70 -7.84 0.13
CA ASN A 74 11.48 -9.01 0.97
C ASN A 74 10.08 -9.53 0.74
N PHE A 75 9.96 -10.78 0.31
CA PHE A 75 8.67 -11.46 0.25
C PHE A 75 8.29 -11.93 1.67
N HIS A 76 7.11 -11.54 2.14
CA HIS A 76 6.64 -11.87 3.50
C HIS A 76 5.82 -13.15 3.56
N LYS A 77 6.01 -14.05 2.59
CA LYS A 77 5.32 -15.34 2.51
C LYS A 77 3.80 -15.24 2.58
N HIS A 78 3.27 -14.16 2.04
CA HIS A 78 1.87 -13.81 2.18
C HIS A 78 1.30 -13.34 0.84
N ILE A 79 0.13 -13.85 0.50
CA ILE A 79 -0.57 -13.55 -0.75
C ILE A 79 -1.97 -13.07 -0.42
N LEU A 80 -2.41 -12.01 -1.10
CA LEU A 80 -3.81 -11.59 -1.11
C LEU A 80 -4.41 -11.89 -2.47
N LEU A 81 -5.57 -12.52 -2.45
CA LEU A 81 -6.46 -12.68 -3.59
C LEU A 81 -7.60 -11.69 -3.39
N THR A 82 -7.81 -10.81 -4.35
CA THR A 82 -8.80 -9.74 -4.21
C THR A 82 -9.74 -9.70 -5.40
N GLY A 83 -10.93 -9.16 -5.17
CA GLY A 83 -11.92 -8.98 -6.19
C GLY A 83 -12.97 -7.97 -5.78
N ILE A 84 -13.85 -7.68 -6.73
CA ILE A 84 -14.96 -6.75 -6.57
C ILE A 84 -16.22 -7.47 -6.98
N THR A 85 -17.23 -7.39 -6.12
CA THR A 85 -18.51 -8.02 -6.37
C THR A 85 -19.61 -6.96 -6.40
N PRO A 86 -20.41 -6.89 -7.48
CA PRO A 86 -21.64 -6.12 -7.49
C PRO A 86 -22.67 -6.67 -6.50
N LEU A 87 -23.34 -5.77 -5.79
CA LEU A 87 -24.48 -6.09 -4.95
C LEU A 87 -25.76 -6.05 -5.78
N ASN A 88 -26.61 -7.05 -5.61
CA ASN A 88 -27.98 -7.00 -6.13
C ASN A 88 -28.83 -6.08 -5.24
N GLU A 89 -29.99 -5.66 -5.74
CA GLU A 89 -30.92 -4.82 -4.98
C GLU A 89 -31.35 -5.54 -3.69
N GLY A 90 -31.19 -4.86 -2.55
CA GLY A 90 -31.51 -5.39 -1.23
C GLY A 90 -30.45 -6.30 -0.60
N GLU A 91 -29.37 -6.67 -1.31
CA GLU A 91 -28.24 -7.40 -0.72
C GLU A 91 -27.41 -6.47 0.18
N GLN A 92 -27.03 -6.99 1.35
CA GLN A 92 -26.08 -6.33 2.25
C GLN A 92 -24.69 -6.93 2.10
N LEU A 93 -23.70 -6.21 2.63
CA LEU A 93 -22.36 -6.76 2.79
C LEU A 93 -22.42 -7.97 3.72
N PRO A 94 -21.71 -9.08 3.39
CA PRO A 94 -21.59 -10.17 4.34
C PRO A 94 -20.89 -9.67 5.60
N ASP A 95 -21.32 -10.18 6.76
CA ASP A 95 -20.75 -9.80 8.04
C ASP A 95 -19.23 -10.04 8.06
N GLN A 96 -18.48 -9.05 8.56
CA GLN A 96 -17.05 -9.21 8.75
C GLN A 96 -16.79 -10.27 9.82
N ILE A 97 -16.01 -11.28 9.46
CA ILE A 97 -15.59 -12.33 10.40
C ILE A 97 -14.56 -11.75 11.36
N CYS A 98 -14.82 -11.88 12.66
CA CYS A 98 -13.96 -11.39 13.74
C CYS A 98 -13.37 -9.97 13.47
N PRO A 99 -14.19 -8.90 13.53
CA PRO A 99 -13.73 -7.53 13.28
C PRO A 99 -12.55 -7.13 14.18
N LEU A 100 -12.47 -7.72 15.38
CA LEU A 100 -11.39 -7.54 16.34
C LEU A 100 -9.99 -7.98 15.84
N LEU A 101 -9.93 -8.88 14.85
CA LEU A 101 -8.68 -9.41 14.29
C LEU A 101 -8.62 -9.26 12.76
N PHE A 102 -9.21 -8.19 12.22
CA PHE A 102 -9.11 -7.87 10.78
C PHE A 102 -9.51 -9.03 9.85
N GLY A 103 -10.55 -9.79 10.20
CA GLY A 103 -10.97 -10.90 9.34
C GLY A 103 -10.39 -12.27 9.66
N THR A 104 -9.54 -12.38 10.68
CA THR A 104 -8.81 -13.63 10.96
C THR A 104 -9.79 -14.75 11.30
N THR A 105 -9.69 -15.86 10.59
CA THR A 105 -10.60 -17.01 10.75
C THR A 105 -10.11 -18.06 11.75
N GLY A 106 -8.84 -18.00 12.15
CA GLY A 106 -8.19 -19.05 12.93
C GLY A 106 -7.75 -20.28 12.12
N GLN A 107 -8.00 -20.29 10.81
CA GLN A 107 -7.68 -21.39 9.89
C GLN A 107 -6.61 -21.01 8.85
N GLY A 108 -5.76 -20.01 9.16
CA GLY A 108 -4.68 -19.57 8.27
C GLY A 108 -5.16 -18.73 7.09
N VAL A 109 -6.40 -18.24 7.17
CA VAL A 109 -7.04 -17.36 6.20
C VAL A 109 -7.55 -16.11 6.94
N SER A 110 -7.40 -14.94 6.32
CA SER A 110 -8.05 -13.70 6.75
C SER A 110 -8.88 -13.12 5.62
N VAL A 111 -9.95 -12.40 5.98
CA VAL A 111 -10.80 -11.71 5.01
C VAL A 111 -11.03 -10.26 5.37
N PHE A 112 -10.86 -9.38 4.40
CA PHE A 112 -11.25 -7.98 4.52
C PHE A 112 -12.33 -7.66 3.51
N LEU A 113 -13.35 -6.93 3.96
CA LEU A 113 -14.52 -6.52 3.19
C LEU A 113 -14.71 -5.01 3.37
N ALA A 114 -14.89 -4.28 2.28
CA ALA A 114 -15.17 -2.86 2.34
C ALA A 114 -16.13 -2.44 1.21
N PRO A 115 -17.16 -1.63 1.50
CA PRO A 115 -17.98 -1.03 0.44
C PRO A 115 -17.10 -0.15 -0.45
N ILE A 116 -17.35 -0.20 -1.76
CA ILE A 116 -16.77 0.75 -2.72
C ILE A 116 -17.75 1.88 -2.99
N ASP A 117 -19.02 1.50 -3.17
CA ASP A 117 -20.19 2.35 -3.35
C ASP A 117 -21.45 1.57 -2.93
N GLU A 118 -22.63 2.14 -3.16
CA GLU A 118 -23.92 1.52 -2.83
C GLU A 118 -24.20 0.23 -3.60
N LYS A 119 -23.48 -0.05 -4.68
CA LYS A 119 -23.77 -1.14 -5.62
C LYS A 119 -22.65 -2.18 -5.71
N SER A 120 -21.56 -2.00 -4.98
CA SER A 120 -20.41 -2.88 -5.08
C SER A 120 -19.51 -2.82 -3.86
N PHE A 121 -18.81 -3.92 -3.62
CA PHE A 121 -17.84 -4.00 -2.56
C PHE A 121 -16.56 -4.70 -2.99
N PHE A 122 -15.49 -4.33 -2.29
CA PHE A 122 -14.19 -4.94 -2.36
C PHE A 122 -14.09 -6.06 -1.34
N TRP A 123 -13.49 -7.17 -1.74
CA TRP A 123 -13.07 -8.22 -0.83
C TRP A 123 -11.63 -8.62 -1.08
N SER A 124 -10.94 -9.03 -0.03
CA SER A 124 -9.66 -9.71 -0.12
C SER A 124 -9.61 -10.91 0.80
N LEU A 125 -9.12 -12.03 0.29
CA LEU A 125 -8.77 -13.23 1.05
C LEU A 125 -7.25 -13.35 1.08
N SER A 126 -6.67 -13.44 2.26
CA SER A 126 -5.22 -13.56 2.43
C SER A 126 -4.83 -14.93 2.97
N TYR A 127 -3.68 -15.46 2.52
CA TYR A 127 -3.17 -16.76 2.97
C TYR A 127 -1.64 -16.88 2.84
N HIS A 128 -1.07 -17.82 3.62
CA HIS A 128 0.38 -18.02 3.71
C HIS A 128 0.88 -18.82 2.52
N SER A 129 2.02 -18.43 1.97
CA SER A 129 2.67 -19.14 0.87
C SER A 129 4.18 -18.97 0.94
N GLU A 130 4.92 -20.08 0.87
CA GLU A 130 6.39 -20.05 0.85
C GLU A 130 6.96 -19.35 -0.39
N GLN A 131 6.22 -19.33 -1.48
CA GLN A 131 6.63 -18.76 -2.76
C GLN A 131 5.63 -17.70 -3.26
N PRO A 132 6.11 -16.66 -3.96
CA PRO A 132 5.24 -15.69 -4.61
C PRO A 132 4.53 -16.34 -5.82
N ARG A 133 3.38 -15.78 -6.22
CA ARG A 133 2.72 -16.13 -7.48
C ARG A 133 3.45 -15.52 -8.66
N SER A 134 3.52 -16.28 -9.74
CA SER A 134 3.99 -15.80 -11.04
C SER A 134 2.85 -15.09 -11.80
N PRO A 135 3.18 -14.13 -12.69
CA PRO A 135 2.20 -13.54 -13.61
C PRO A 135 1.49 -14.59 -14.49
N PRO A 136 0.28 -14.29 -14.99
CA PRO A 136 -0.48 -13.04 -14.80
C PRO A 136 -1.04 -12.87 -13.37
N LEU A 137 -0.89 -11.67 -12.81
CA LEU A 137 -1.36 -11.33 -11.45
C LEU A 137 -2.65 -10.50 -11.45
N ILE A 138 -3.14 -10.12 -12.62
CA ILE A 138 -4.33 -9.30 -12.81
C ILE A 138 -5.30 -10.07 -13.68
N GLY A 139 -6.56 -10.12 -13.27
CA GLY A 139 -7.62 -10.86 -13.93
C GLY A 139 -7.73 -10.53 -15.42
N SER A 140 -7.62 -9.25 -15.78
CA SER A 140 -7.68 -8.83 -17.20
C SER A 140 -6.54 -9.34 -18.09
N ALA A 141 -5.45 -9.85 -17.50
CA ALA A 141 -4.35 -10.49 -18.23
C ALA A 141 -4.39 -12.03 -18.14
N MET A 142 -5.34 -12.60 -17.39
CA MET A 142 -5.56 -14.03 -17.27
C MET A 142 -6.49 -14.54 -18.38
N SER A 143 -6.28 -15.76 -18.82
CA SER A 143 -7.26 -16.54 -19.58
C SER A 143 -8.51 -16.82 -18.73
N LYS A 144 -9.62 -17.20 -19.39
CA LYS A 144 -10.86 -17.55 -18.68
C LYS A 144 -10.67 -18.72 -17.72
N ASP A 145 -9.88 -19.72 -18.11
CA ASP A 145 -9.61 -20.90 -17.28
C ASP A 145 -8.76 -20.52 -16.05
N GLU A 146 -7.76 -19.65 -16.20
CA GLU A 146 -6.99 -19.13 -15.07
C GLU A 146 -7.87 -18.33 -14.09
N GLN A 147 -8.78 -17.50 -14.61
CA GLN A 147 -9.74 -16.77 -13.77
C GLN A 147 -10.65 -17.73 -12.99
N GLU A 148 -11.20 -18.74 -13.65
CA GLU A 148 -12.12 -19.69 -13.02
C GLU A 148 -11.39 -20.59 -12.01
N ASN A 149 -10.17 -21.02 -12.32
CA ASN A 149 -9.31 -21.76 -11.39
C ASN A 149 -9.01 -20.93 -10.13
N LEU A 150 -8.74 -19.63 -10.29
CA LEU A 150 -8.50 -18.74 -9.15
C LEU A 150 -9.75 -18.59 -8.27
N ILE A 151 -10.94 -18.46 -8.88
CA ILE A 151 -12.22 -18.43 -8.15
C ILE A 151 -12.45 -19.73 -7.38
N ASN A 152 -12.26 -20.88 -8.02
CA ASN A 152 -12.41 -22.18 -7.39
C ASN A 152 -11.43 -22.36 -6.23
N GLU A 153 -10.19 -21.87 -6.37
CA GLU A 153 -9.21 -21.87 -5.29
C GLU A 153 -9.68 -21.03 -4.09
N ILE A 154 -10.18 -19.81 -4.33
CA ILE A 154 -10.68 -18.91 -3.27
C ILE A 154 -11.86 -19.57 -2.55
N VAL A 155 -12.79 -20.16 -3.29
CA VAL A 155 -13.92 -20.91 -2.74
C VAL A 155 -13.41 -22.08 -1.89
N ALA A 156 -12.47 -22.89 -2.38
CA ALA A 156 -11.92 -24.02 -1.63
C ALA A 156 -11.26 -23.58 -0.31
N ARG A 157 -10.45 -22.51 -0.34
CA ARG A 157 -9.80 -21.95 0.86
C ARG A 157 -10.81 -21.43 1.89
N SER A 158 -11.98 -21.01 1.45
CA SER A 158 -13.03 -20.46 2.30
C SER A 158 -13.97 -21.48 2.94
N MET A 159 -13.98 -22.73 2.46
CA MET A 159 -15.06 -23.69 2.75
C MET A 159 -15.31 -23.92 4.24
N ASN A 160 -14.24 -24.00 5.03
CA ASN A 160 -14.33 -24.38 6.45
C ASN A 160 -14.36 -23.18 7.40
N CYS A 161 -14.22 -21.96 6.88
CA CYS A 161 -13.90 -20.79 7.69
C CYS A 161 -14.72 -19.54 7.37
N LEU A 162 -15.37 -19.48 6.19
CA LEU A 162 -16.22 -18.38 5.76
C LEU A 162 -17.64 -18.88 5.42
N SER A 163 -18.61 -17.97 5.31
CA SER A 163 -20.00 -18.29 4.99
C SER A 163 -20.21 -18.72 3.53
N ASP A 164 -21.30 -19.44 3.26
CA ASP A 164 -21.75 -19.73 1.88
C ASP A 164 -22.09 -18.45 1.10
N GLU A 165 -22.57 -17.44 1.82
CA GLU A 165 -22.85 -16.13 1.28
C GLU A 165 -21.58 -15.48 0.70
N PHE A 166 -20.47 -15.44 1.46
CA PHE A 166 -19.17 -14.97 0.96
C PHE A 166 -18.75 -15.72 -0.31
N ARG A 167 -18.86 -17.05 -0.31
CA ARG A 167 -18.55 -17.88 -1.49
C ARG A 167 -19.41 -17.51 -2.69
N SER A 168 -20.69 -17.25 -2.48
CA SER A 168 -21.61 -16.84 -3.54
C SER A 168 -21.19 -15.50 -4.15
N PHE A 169 -20.72 -14.55 -3.32
CA PHE A 169 -20.20 -13.27 -3.78
C PHE A 169 -18.91 -13.41 -4.58
N VAL A 170 -17.96 -14.23 -4.12
CA VAL A 170 -16.73 -14.53 -4.87
C VAL A 170 -17.08 -15.11 -6.25
N LYS A 171 -18.01 -16.06 -6.31
CA LYS A 171 -18.48 -16.65 -7.57
C LYS A 171 -19.14 -15.66 -8.52
N ARG A 172 -19.62 -14.49 -8.05
CA ARG A 172 -20.19 -13.42 -8.87
C ARG A 172 -19.26 -12.24 -9.12
N CYS A 173 -18.05 -12.26 -8.56
CA CYS A 173 -17.13 -11.13 -8.70
C CYS A 173 -16.81 -10.83 -10.17
N ASP A 174 -16.41 -9.61 -10.45
CA ASP A 174 -15.88 -9.26 -11.77
C ASP A 174 -14.49 -9.90 -11.95
N ARG A 175 -14.41 -10.90 -12.85
CA ARG A 175 -13.18 -11.66 -13.10
C ARG A 175 -12.07 -10.78 -13.69
N GLN A 176 -12.43 -9.74 -14.44
CA GLN A 176 -11.46 -8.81 -15.03
C GLN A 176 -10.76 -7.97 -13.95
N ARG A 177 -11.40 -7.82 -12.80
CA ARG A 177 -10.91 -7.03 -11.65
C ARG A 177 -10.32 -7.87 -10.53
N LEU A 178 -10.08 -9.16 -10.77
CA LEU A 178 -9.31 -10.00 -9.86
C LEU A 178 -7.87 -9.48 -9.76
N LEU A 179 -7.31 -9.48 -8.56
CA LEU A 179 -5.89 -9.19 -8.35
C LEU A 179 -5.28 -10.22 -7.41
N ILE A 180 -4.06 -10.63 -7.76
CA ILE A 180 -3.17 -11.41 -6.91
C ILE A 180 -2.07 -10.46 -6.45
N ILE A 181 -1.95 -10.26 -5.14
CA ILE A 181 -0.91 -9.40 -4.56
C ILE A 181 0.06 -10.28 -3.76
N ASN A 182 1.29 -10.35 -4.25
CA ASN A 182 2.40 -10.89 -3.47
C ASN A 182 2.86 -9.81 -2.48
N CYS A 183 2.84 -10.11 -1.19
CA CYS A 183 3.22 -9.14 -0.17
C CYS A 183 4.74 -8.98 -0.08
N TYR A 184 5.23 -7.92 -0.73
CA TYR A 184 6.61 -7.47 -0.64
C TYR A 184 6.72 -6.18 0.17
N ASP A 185 7.87 -5.99 0.78
CA ASP A 185 8.28 -4.67 1.26
C ASP A 185 9.79 -4.47 1.24
N LYS A 186 10.20 -3.27 1.64
CA LYS A 186 11.52 -3.02 2.22
C LYS A 186 11.47 -1.77 3.08
N PHE A 187 12.40 -1.64 4.01
CA PHE A 187 12.60 -0.37 4.70
C PHE A 187 13.08 0.74 3.74
N PRO A 188 12.76 2.02 4.01
CA PRO A 188 13.26 3.14 3.21
C PRO A 188 14.79 3.19 3.22
N HIS A 189 15.38 3.63 2.12
CA HIS A 189 16.81 3.96 2.03
C HIS A 189 16.97 5.48 2.11
N GLN A 190 18.20 5.96 2.28
CA GLN A 190 18.48 7.39 2.21
C GLN A 190 18.46 7.85 0.75
N ASN A 191 17.83 9.00 0.50
CA ASN A 191 17.81 9.59 -0.82
C ASN A 191 19.19 10.19 -1.16
N PRO A 192 19.68 10.02 -2.39
CA PRO A 192 20.97 10.58 -2.83
C PRO A 192 20.82 12.09 -3.11
N SER A 193 20.69 12.87 -2.03
CA SER A 193 20.42 14.31 -2.06
C SER A 193 21.45 15.11 -2.87
N GLU A 194 22.72 14.71 -2.83
CA GLU A 194 23.83 15.31 -3.56
C GLU A 194 23.77 15.06 -5.07
N LYS A 195 22.90 14.14 -5.51
CA LYS A 195 22.64 13.81 -6.90
C LYS A 195 21.32 14.42 -7.39
N HIS A 196 20.65 15.23 -6.58
CA HIS A 196 19.35 15.82 -6.87
C HIS A 196 18.29 14.78 -7.28
N ILE A 197 18.32 13.59 -6.67
CA ILE A 197 17.36 12.51 -6.92
C ILE A 197 16.67 12.18 -5.60
N ILE A 198 15.34 12.15 -5.62
CA ILE A 198 14.49 11.76 -4.49
C ILE A 198 13.54 10.66 -4.90
N PHE A 199 13.46 9.60 -4.11
CA PHE A 199 12.49 8.53 -4.22
C PHE A 199 11.31 8.81 -3.30
N ILE A 200 10.08 8.57 -3.79
CA ILE A 200 8.84 8.68 -2.99
C ILE A 200 7.92 7.48 -3.25
N GLY A 201 6.88 7.33 -2.42
CA GLY A 201 5.94 6.22 -2.54
C GLY A 201 6.63 4.86 -2.51
N ASP A 202 6.08 3.89 -3.25
CA ASP A 202 6.61 2.52 -3.28
C ASP A 202 8.01 2.40 -3.92
N ALA A 203 8.51 3.43 -4.60
CA ALA A 203 9.90 3.45 -5.03
C ALA A 203 10.84 3.55 -3.83
N LEU A 204 10.46 4.33 -2.80
CA LEU A 204 11.22 4.51 -1.57
C LEU A 204 10.85 3.51 -0.47
N HIS A 205 9.58 3.27 -0.19
CA HIS A 205 9.11 2.51 0.98
C HIS A 205 7.96 1.55 0.65
N PRO A 206 8.14 0.67 -0.35
CA PRO A 206 7.09 -0.27 -0.71
C PRO A 206 6.72 -1.10 0.50
N MET A 207 5.42 -1.33 0.67
CA MET A 207 4.88 -2.07 1.81
C MET A 207 3.79 -3.03 1.35
N SER A 208 3.63 -4.12 2.10
CA SER A 208 2.46 -4.98 1.92
C SER A 208 1.17 -4.18 2.20
N PRO A 209 0.07 -4.44 1.48
CA PRO A 209 -1.20 -3.71 1.63
C PRO A 209 -1.91 -3.94 2.97
N MET A 210 -1.39 -4.83 3.82
CA MET A 210 -2.00 -5.23 5.10
C MET A 210 -2.11 -4.10 6.12
N GLY A 211 -1.38 -2.99 5.92
CA GLY A 211 -1.50 -1.79 6.73
C GLY A 211 -2.48 -0.75 6.19
N GLY A 212 -3.00 -0.87 4.96
CA GLY A 212 -3.92 0.10 4.36
C GLY A 212 -3.37 1.53 4.17
N ASN A 213 -2.05 1.71 4.26
CA ASN A 213 -1.43 3.04 4.36
C ASN A 213 -0.58 3.45 3.14
N GLY A 214 -0.23 2.54 2.23
CA GLY A 214 0.75 2.81 1.15
C GLY A 214 0.40 4.04 0.30
N ALA A 215 -0.79 4.07 -0.30
CA ALA A 215 -1.22 5.19 -1.14
C ALA A 215 -1.33 6.52 -0.36
N ASN A 216 -1.85 6.47 0.87
CA ASN A 216 -1.92 7.65 1.74
C ASN A 216 -0.53 8.21 2.05
N MET A 217 0.45 7.33 2.25
CA MET A 217 1.83 7.76 2.45
C MET A 217 2.44 8.35 1.19
N ALA A 218 2.22 7.77 0.02
CA ALA A 218 2.73 8.29 -1.24
C ALA A 218 2.18 9.69 -1.55
N ILE A 219 0.88 9.93 -1.33
CA ILE A 219 0.27 11.26 -1.47
C ILE A 219 0.92 12.23 -0.49
N ARG A 220 1.07 11.81 0.77
CA ARG A 220 1.70 12.63 1.79
C ARG A 220 3.16 12.95 1.48
N ASP A 221 3.91 12.04 0.86
CA ASP A 221 5.30 12.31 0.49
C ASP A 221 5.42 13.45 -0.51
N GLY A 222 4.50 13.53 -1.48
CA GLY A 222 4.44 14.65 -2.41
C GLY A 222 4.21 15.98 -1.69
N VAL A 223 3.29 16.03 -0.73
CA VAL A 223 3.02 17.23 0.09
C VAL A 223 4.21 17.56 0.98
N ASP A 224 4.70 16.60 1.77
CA ASP A 224 5.82 16.78 2.70
C ASP A 224 7.07 17.31 1.95
N PHE A 225 7.35 16.80 0.74
CA PHE A 225 8.49 17.26 -0.05
C PHE A 225 8.31 18.66 -0.64
N VAL A 226 7.12 19.00 -1.13
CA VAL A 226 6.82 20.37 -1.59
C VAL A 226 6.94 21.37 -0.43
N GLU A 227 6.47 21.00 0.77
CA GLU A 227 6.61 21.84 1.95
C GLU A 227 8.08 22.06 2.33
N THR A 228 8.95 21.04 2.24
CA THR A 228 10.39 21.24 2.49
C THR A 228 11.04 22.11 1.42
N LEU A 229 10.65 21.97 0.14
CA LEU A 229 11.09 22.85 -0.94
C LEU A 229 10.72 24.31 -0.67
N ILE A 230 9.44 24.61 -0.39
CA ILE A 230 8.97 25.98 -0.11
C ILE A 230 9.71 26.57 1.10
N LYS A 231 9.87 25.79 2.17
CA LYS A 231 10.55 26.23 3.40
C LYS A 231 12.00 26.63 3.16
N ASN A 232 12.73 25.88 2.34
CA ASN A 232 14.14 26.13 2.08
C ASN A 232 14.35 27.12 0.92
N TYR A 233 13.33 27.34 0.09
CA TYR A 233 13.37 28.33 -0.99
C TYR A 233 13.58 29.74 -0.43
N GLY A 234 14.61 30.44 -0.93
CA GLY A 234 14.98 31.78 -0.46
C GLY A 234 15.78 31.83 0.85
N THR A 235 16.16 30.68 1.42
CA THR A 235 17.13 30.64 2.51
C THR A 235 18.55 30.67 1.92
N ASN A 236 19.41 31.58 2.39
CA ASN A 236 20.81 31.70 1.90
C ASN A 236 21.73 30.56 2.40
N ASN A 237 21.19 29.40 2.76
CA ASN A 237 21.89 28.40 3.54
C ASN A 237 22.52 27.26 2.72
N GLY A 238 22.54 27.30 1.39
CA GLY A 238 23.21 26.30 0.56
C GLY A 238 22.36 25.83 -0.61
N ASN A 239 22.62 24.60 -1.09
CA ASN A 239 21.84 23.99 -2.18
C ASN A 239 20.43 23.62 -1.67
N VAL A 240 19.43 24.36 -2.14
CA VAL A 240 18.01 24.20 -1.74
C VAL A 240 17.50 22.79 -1.98
N ILE A 241 17.84 22.17 -3.12
CA ILE A 241 17.39 20.82 -3.48
C ILE A 241 17.94 19.80 -2.48
N GLU A 242 19.25 19.82 -2.26
CA GLU A 242 19.92 18.89 -1.35
C GLU A 242 19.37 19.00 0.08
N GLN A 243 19.13 20.21 0.56
CA GLN A 243 18.58 20.47 1.89
C GLN A 243 17.14 19.98 2.05
N SER A 244 16.31 20.21 1.04
CA SER A 244 14.92 19.77 1.05
C SER A 244 14.78 18.26 1.05
N ILE A 245 15.66 17.55 0.34
CA ILE A 245 15.71 16.08 0.34
C ILE A 245 16.14 15.56 1.73
N LYS A 246 17.19 16.15 2.33
CA LYS A 246 17.65 15.75 3.67
C LYS A 246 16.59 15.95 4.76
N GLU A 247 15.89 17.08 4.73
CA GLU A 247 14.82 17.37 5.69
C GLU A 247 13.61 16.46 5.47
N PHE A 248 13.27 16.16 4.20
CA PHE A 248 12.25 15.17 3.86
C PHE A 248 12.59 13.80 4.46
N ASP A 249 13.81 13.29 4.25
CA ASP A 249 14.24 11.99 4.75
C ASP A 249 14.14 11.88 6.27
N ARG A 250 14.54 12.94 6.99
CA ARG A 250 14.47 13.02 8.45
C ARG A 250 13.05 12.84 8.97
N CYS A 251 12.08 13.50 8.34
CA CYS A 251 10.67 13.43 8.72
C CYS A 251 10.00 12.13 8.25
N HIS A 252 10.29 11.72 7.02
CA HIS A 252 9.68 10.58 6.35
C HIS A 252 10.06 9.24 6.98
N THR A 253 11.35 9.02 7.27
CA THR A 253 11.89 7.70 7.66
C THR A 253 11.17 7.09 8.86
N LYS A 254 10.92 7.88 9.91
CA LYS A 254 10.24 7.38 11.11
C LYS A 254 8.81 6.93 10.81
N ARG A 255 8.09 7.67 9.97
CA ARG A 255 6.70 7.39 9.58
C ARG A 255 6.60 6.11 8.77
N SER A 256 7.42 5.97 7.73
CA SER A 256 7.39 4.79 6.83
C SER A 256 7.85 3.51 7.53
N VAL A 257 8.90 3.57 8.35
CA VAL A 257 9.33 2.41 9.15
C VAL A 257 8.22 1.93 10.09
N ASN A 258 7.49 2.86 10.72
CA ASN A 258 6.37 2.49 11.59
C ASN A 258 5.22 1.84 10.81
N ALA A 259 4.87 2.36 9.63
CA ALA A 259 3.84 1.78 8.78
C ALA A 259 4.17 0.35 8.35
N ILE A 260 5.42 0.10 7.94
CA ILE A 260 5.90 -1.25 7.58
C ILE A 260 5.81 -2.20 8.78
N LYS A 261 6.26 -1.76 9.96
CA LYS A 261 6.18 -2.57 11.19
C LYS A 261 4.74 -2.90 11.59
N ILE A 262 3.80 -1.98 11.40
CA ILE A 262 2.37 -2.25 11.61
C ILE A 262 1.91 -3.33 10.63
N SER A 263 2.31 -3.23 9.38
CA SER A 263 1.96 -4.21 8.35
C SER A 263 2.47 -5.62 8.68
N HIS A 264 3.71 -5.76 9.17
CA HIS A 264 4.26 -7.05 9.64
C HIS A 264 3.44 -7.66 10.76
N ARG A 265 3.00 -6.84 11.73
CA ARG A 265 2.15 -7.30 12.84
C ARG A 265 0.78 -7.76 12.35
N ASN A 266 0.22 -7.05 11.38
CA ASN A 266 -1.07 -7.41 10.78
C ASN A 266 -0.96 -8.74 10.04
N ILE A 267 0.08 -8.95 9.21
CA ILE A 267 0.35 -10.25 8.55
C ILE A 267 0.43 -11.38 9.58
N SER A 268 1.25 -11.18 10.62
CA SER A 268 1.44 -12.19 11.68
C SER A 268 0.16 -12.56 12.42
N THR A 269 -0.79 -11.61 12.51
CA THR A 269 -2.09 -11.80 13.19
C THR A 269 -3.12 -12.43 12.25
N ALA A 270 -3.20 -11.94 11.00
CA ALA A 270 -4.17 -12.32 9.97
C ALA A 270 -4.24 -13.84 9.73
N GLU A 271 -3.13 -14.53 9.93
CA GLU A 271 -3.00 -15.97 9.63
C GLU A 271 -2.78 -16.79 10.88
N SER A 272 -2.98 -16.20 12.06
CA SER A 272 -2.81 -16.93 13.30
C SER A 272 -3.78 -18.10 13.37
N THR A 273 -3.25 -19.27 13.78
CA THR A 273 -3.99 -20.52 13.98
C THR A 273 -3.73 -21.04 15.39
N GLY A 274 -4.56 -21.99 15.84
CA GLY A 274 -4.36 -22.70 17.11
C GLY A 274 -4.20 -21.77 18.31
N LEU A 275 -3.21 -22.05 19.17
CA LEU A 275 -2.98 -21.28 20.40
C LEU A 275 -2.68 -19.79 20.14
N LYS A 276 -1.96 -19.48 19.06
CA LYS A 276 -1.63 -18.09 18.70
C LYS A 276 -2.89 -17.29 18.40
N PHE A 277 -3.85 -17.90 17.70
CA PHE A 277 -5.14 -17.26 17.41
C PHE A 277 -5.94 -16.94 18.68
N TYR A 278 -6.10 -17.91 19.58
CA TYR A 278 -6.82 -17.70 20.83
C TYR A 278 -6.13 -16.69 21.75
N ALA A 279 -4.80 -16.70 21.79
CA ALA A 279 -4.02 -15.68 22.52
C ALA A 279 -4.27 -14.28 21.95
N ASN A 280 -4.26 -14.12 20.63
CA ASN A 280 -4.58 -12.85 19.96
C ASN A 280 -6.00 -12.36 20.28
N ILE A 281 -7.00 -13.26 20.25
CA ILE A 281 -8.38 -12.92 20.64
C ILE A 281 -8.41 -12.42 22.09
N LEU A 282 -7.76 -13.13 23.01
CA LEU A 282 -7.76 -12.76 24.42
C LEU A 282 -7.11 -11.40 24.64
N ILE A 283 -5.96 -11.15 24.02
CA ILE A 283 -5.27 -9.85 24.08
C ILE A 283 -6.19 -8.74 23.56
N MET A 284 -6.85 -8.94 22.42
CA MET A 284 -7.76 -7.93 21.85
C MET A 284 -8.99 -7.70 22.73
N LYS A 285 -9.58 -8.76 23.31
CA LYS A 285 -10.69 -8.63 24.27
C LYS A 285 -10.27 -7.84 25.51
N ILE A 286 -9.08 -8.09 26.06
CA ILE A 286 -8.53 -7.33 27.17
C ILE A 286 -8.32 -5.86 26.78
N LEU A 287 -7.75 -5.60 25.60
CA LEU A 287 -7.53 -4.24 25.12
C LEU A 287 -8.86 -3.47 24.96
N VAL A 288 -9.86 -4.08 24.33
CA VAL A 288 -11.20 -3.49 24.20
C VAL A 288 -11.81 -3.27 25.57
N PHE A 289 -11.78 -4.26 26.46
CA PHE A 289 -12.28 -4.12 27.83
C PHE A 289 -11.59 -2.96 28.57
N VAL A 290 -10.27 -2.86 28.51
CA VAL A 290 -9.51 -1.76 29.13
C VAL A 290 -9.88 -0.43 28.49
N MET A 291 -10.03 -0.35 27.17
CA MET A 291 -10.42 0.89 26.49
C MET A 291 -11.84 1.34 26.85
N THR A 292 -12.81 0.44 26.83
CA THR A 292 -14.21 0.72 27.16
C THR A 292 -14.39 1.07 28.64
N ASN A 293 -13.64 0.42 29.54
CA ASN A 293 -13.70 0.68 30.98
C ASN A 293 -12.78 1.82 31.45
N ARG A 294 -11.82 2.28 30.64
CA ARG A 294 -11.01 3.48 30.94
C ARG A 294 -11.80 4.79 30.82
N VAL A 295 -13.04 4.77 30.33
CA VAL A 295 -13.98 5.89 30.51
C VAL A 295 -14.28 6.13 32.01
N LEU A 296 -14.08 5.13 32.89
CA LEU A 296 -14.24 5.26 34.35
C LEU A 296 -12.96 5.67 35.11
N PHE A 297 -11.77 5.62 34.48
CA PHE A 297 -10.49 5.97 35.12
C PHE A 297 -9.87 7.20 34.44
N LYS A 298 -9.87 8.32 35.17
CA LYS A 298 -9.50 9.68 34.73
C LYS A 298 -8.25 9.81 33.85
N ARG A 299 -8.38 10.77 32.92
CA ARG A 299 -7.37 11.41 32.07
C ARG A 299 -6.06 11.77 32.80
N SER A 300 -4.95 11.12 32.45
CA SER A 300 -3.70 11.78 32.06
C SER A 300 -2.73 10.74 31.47
N LEU A 301 -2.02 11.15 30.41
CA LEU A 301 -1.02 10.40 29.64
C LEU A 301 -1.52 9.17 28.87
N PHE A 302 -1.71 9.32 27.55
CA PHE A 302 -1.32 8.39 26.47
C PHE A 302 -1.97 8.86 25.16
N SER A 303 -1.55 10.02 24.63
CA SER A 303 -1.94 10.46 23.28
C SER A 303 -0.91 9.93 22.27
N LEU A 304 -1.35 9.04 21.38
CA LEU A 304 -0.98 8.92 19.94
C LEU A 304 -1.28 7.53 19.36
N ALA A 305 -1.42 6.48 20.18
CA ALA A 305 -1.84 5.15 19.69
C ALA A 305 -3.37 5.03 19.53
N ILE A 306 -4.12 5.97 20.11
CA ILE A 306 -5.59 5.88 20.28
C ILE A 306 -6.36 6.41 19.05
N CYS A 307 -5.76 7.23 18.19
CA CYS A 307 -6.45 7.74 17.01
C CYS A 307 -6.68 6.68 15.93
N ALA A 308 -5.78 5.70 15.74
CA ALA A 308 -5.91 4.75 14.63
C ALA A 308 -7.04 3.72 14.85
N VAL A 309 -7.26 3.26 16.08
CA VAL A 309 -8.31 2.26 16.38
C VAL A 309 -9.68 2.92 16.56
N VAL A 310 -9.72 4.13 17.14
CA VAL A 310 -10.98 4.86 17.39
C VAL A 310 -11.54 5.53 16.12
N ILE A 311 -10.69 6.01 15.21
CA ILE A 311 -11.16 6.59 13.93
C ILE A 311 -11.73 5.49 13.02
N ILE A 312 -11.18 4.27 13.06
CA ILE A 312 -11.73 3.14 12.29
C ILE A 312 -13.08 2.69 12.89
N PHE A 313 -13.24 2.70 14.21
CA PHE A 313 -14.50 2.29 14.85
C PHE A 313 -15.62 3.33 14.72
N LEU A 314 -15.31 4.63 14.64
CA LEU A 314 -16.29 5.71 14.49
C LEU A 314 -16.64 6.06 13.03
N LEU A 315 -15.92 5.52 12.05
CA LEU A 315 -16.28 5.66 10.63
C LEU A 315 -17.22 4.55 10.12
N PHE A 316 -17.54 3.57 10.96
CA PHE A 316 -18.37 2.40 10.61
C PHE A 316 -19.56 2.17 11.57
N LEU A 317 -19.92 3.19 12.37
CA LEU A 317 -21.23 3.34 13.02
C LEU A 317 -21.94 4.54 12.39
#